data_AF-A0A7Y1VIG7-F1
#
_entry.id   AF-A0A7Y1VIG7-F1
#
_cell.length_a   1.000
_cell.length_b   1.000
_cell.length_c   1.000
_cell.angle_alpha   90.00
_cell.angle_beta   90.00
_cell.angle_gamma   90.00
#
_symmetry.space_group_name_H-M   'P 1'
#
loop_
_entity.id
_entity.type
_entity.pdbx_description
1 polymer ?
#
loop_
_entity_poly.entity_id
_entity_poly.type
_entity_poly.pdbx_seq_one_letter_code
_entity_poly.pdbx_strand_id
1 'polypeptide(L)'
;MQKKRIVAFILASALTAAACGESDPGAESSVTTAPTTTTTTVPETTTTEAMVDEEMEESILVGSAATQSGSASLRSLLTAQLQEHVYLAGIAVFNAVNNPPAFDAAATTLDQNSQDLAASIASVYGDPAGEAFLALWRTHIGFFVDYTTARAAGDQAGQDAAKEGLIEYREDFGAFIESANPNLPKEAVVEELQPHVMTVFAAIDAVVDGDADAFDKLKVAANVMPNTAATLAGGIATQMPETFDGDPASAASDLRSLLTAQLQEHVYLAGIAVYSAVAAPDFFDAAAGTLDQNSQDLAASIASVYGDPAGEAFL
;
A
#
# COMPACT_ATOMS: atom_id res chain seq x y z
N MET A 1 -24.36 -22.58 -20.98
CA MET A 1 -22.97 -22.40 -21.48
C MET A 1 -22.97 -21.45 -22.67
N GLN A 2 -23.01 -20.14 -22.42
CA GLN A 2 -22.76 -19.14 -23.46
C GLN A 2 -21.27 -18.78 -23.42
N LYS A 3 -20.54 -19.10 -24.51
CA LYS A 3 -19.18 -18.62 -24.72
C LYS A 3 -19.23 -17.09 -24.87
N LYS A 4 -18.83 -16.34 -23.84
CA LYS A 4 -18.49 -14.91 -23.99
C LYS A 4 -17.34 -14.83 -25.00
N ARG A 5 -17.59 -14.17 -26.14
CA ARG A 5 -16.56 -13.86 -27.12
C ARG A 5 -15.67 -12.78 -26.51
N ILE A 6 -14.52 -13.17 -25.98
CA ILE A 6 -13.46 -12.25 -25.58
C ILE A 6 -12.93 -11.63 -26.87
N VAL A 7 -13.25 -10.35 -27.09
CA VAL A 7 -12.62 -9.54 -28.13
C VAL A 7 -11.28 -9.12 -27.56
N ALA A 8 -10.20 -9.75 -28.01
CA ALA A 8 -8.84 -9.33 -27.69
C ALA A 8 -8.60 -7.93 -28.27
N PHE A 9 -8.67 -6.91 -27.43
CA PHE A 9 -8.08 -5.62 -27.74
C PHE A 9 -6.60 -5.71 -27.37
N ILE A 10 -5.72 -5.68 -28.38
CA ILE A 10 -4.29 -5.47 -28.17
C ILE A 10 -4.15 -3.99 -27.79
N LEU A 11 -4.14 -3.70 -26.48
CA LEU A 11 -3.75 -2.39 -25.97
C LEU A 11 -2.23 -2.41 -25.76
N ALA A 12 -1.49 -2.16 -26.82
CA ALA A 12 -0.09 -1.76 -26.70
C ALA A 12 -0.07 -0.27 -26.30
N SER A 13 -0.37 0.02 -25.03
CA SER A 13 -0.23 1.36 -24.48
C SER A 13 1.14 1.46 -23.82
N ALA A 14 2.13 1.90 -24.60
CA ALA A 14 3.37 2.40 -24.02
C ALA A 14 3.01 3.52 -23.05
N LEU A 15 3.34 3.35 -21.77
CA LEU A 15 3.24 4.38 -20.75
C LEU A 15 4.27 5.47 -21.06
N THR A 16 3.99 6.32 -22.06
CA THR A 16 4.81 7.50 -22.35
C THR A 16 4.46 8.59 -21.35
N ALA A 17 5.38 8.84 -20.42
CA ALA A 17 5.38 10.00 -19.55
C ALA A 17 5.28 11.30 -20.37
N ALA A 18 4.19 12.03 -20.20
CA ALA A 18 4.05 13.41 -20.69
C ALA A 18 4.22 14.36 -19.50
N ALA A 19 5.48 14.74 -19.24
CA ALA A 19 5.81 15.92 -18.47
C ALA A 19 5.89 17.14 -19.40
N CYS A 20 5.23 18.23 -19.00
CA CYS A 20 5.51 19.66 -19.27
C CYS A 20 4.21 20.47 -19.46
N GLY A 21 4.03 21.54 -18.68
CA GLY A 21 3.17 22.64 -19.10
C GLY A 21 2.53 23.52 -18.03
N GLU A 22 3.36 24.37 -17.41
CA GLU A 22 3.07 25.77 -17.04
C GLU A 22 1.93 26.13 -16.07
N SER A 23 2.35 26.60 -14.90
CA SER A 23 1.63 27.46 -13.96
C SER A 23 1.40 28.89 -14.51
N ASP A 24 0.19 29.43 -14.28
CA ASP A 24 -0.07 30.89 -14.29
C ASP A 24 -0.90 31.27 -13.05
N PRO A 25 -0.43 32.20 -12.19
CA PRO A 25 -1.14 32.66 -11.01
C PRO A 25 -1.84 34.01 -11.27
N GLY A 26 -3.13 34.12 -10.96
CA GLY A 26 -3.75 35.44 -10.85
C GLY A 26 -5.27 35.46 -10.75
N ALA A 27 -5.79 35.71 -9.55
CA ALA A 27 -6.85 36.71 -9.31
C ALA A 27 -7.07 36.92 -7.81
N GLU A 28 -7.33 38.17 -7.46
CA GLU A 28 -7.14 38.79 -6.16
C GLU A 28 -8.27 38.56 -5.13
N SER A 29 -7.84 38.47 -3.87
CA SER A 29 -8.27 39.22 -2.69
C SER A 29 -9.70 39.83 -2.65
N SER A 30 -10.45 39.45 -1.61
CA SER A 30 -11.40 40.37 -0.98
C SER A 30 -11.25 40.35 0.54
N VAL A 31 -10.85 41.51 1.05
CA VAL A 31 -10.81 41.92 2.46
C VAL A 31 -12.24 42.04 2.98
N THR A 32 -12.52 41.55 4.20
CA THR A 32 -13.53 42.15 5.11
C THR A 32 -13.30 41.71 6.57
N THR A 33 -12.84 42.68 7.36
CA THR A 33 -13.07 43.00 8.78
C THR A 33 -13.17 41.91 9.86
N ALA A 34 -12.26 42.02 10.84
CA ALA A 34 -12.35 41.41 12.16
C ALA A 34 -13.55 41.92 13.00
N PRO A 35 -14.06 41.11 13.94
CA PRO A 35 -14.75 41.62 15.11
C PRO A 35 -13.97 41.40 16.41
N THR A 36 -14.23 42.34 17.31
CA THR A 36 -13.63 42.64 18.60
C THR A 36 -13.75 41.52 19.65
N THR A 37 -12.69 41.40 20.45
CA THR A 37 -12.59 40.66 21.70
C THR A 37 -13.70 41.05 22.69
N THR A 38 -14.54 40.09 23.06
CA THR A 38 -15.43 40.20 24.22
C THR A 38 -15.02 39.17 25.26
N THR A 39 -14.36 39.63 26.31
CA THR A 39 -14.00 38.84 27.49
C THR A 39 -15.27 38.41 28.21
N THR A 40 -15.57 37.11 28.19
CA THR A 40 -16.58 36.49 29.05
C THR A 40 -15.84 35.66 30.09
N THR A 41 -15.92 36.09 31.34
CA THR A 41 -15.43 35.36 32.52
C THR A 41 -16.34 34.14 32.78
N VAL A 42 -15.79 32.93 32.66
CA VAL A 42 -16.39 31.68 33.13
C VAL A 42 -16.04 31.51 34.62
N PRO A 43 -16.98 31.10 35.50
CA PRO A 43 -16.66 30.86 36.90
C PRO A 43 -15.79 29.61 37.05
N GLU A 44 -14.78 29.73 37.90
CA GLU A 44 -13.87 28.70 38.34
C GLU A 44 -14.68 27.55 38.97
N THR A 45 -14.79 26.44 38.25
CA THR A 45 -15.29 25.19 38.81
C THR A 45 -14.05 24.40 39.18
N THR A 46 -13.84 24.17 40.49
CA THR A 46 -12.75 23.36 41.02
C THR A 46 -12.76 21.98 40.36
N THR A 47 -11.87 21.80 39.39
CA THR A 47 -11.53 20.49 38.85
C THR A 47 -10.89 19.71 39.99
N THR A 48 -11.51 18.58 40.35
CA THR A 48 -10.78 17.55 41.09
C THR A 48 -9.69 17.09 40.14
N GLU A 49 -8.44 17.48 40.41
CA GLU A 49 -7.27 16.92 39.74
C GLU A 49 -7.32 15.41 40.01
N ALA A 50 -7.77 14.65 39.01
CA ALA A 50 -7.45 13.24 38.95
C ALA A 50 -5.93 13.19 38.82
N MET A 51 -5.27 12.82 39.91
CA MET A 51 -3.85 12.52 39.93
C MET A 51 -3.66 11.33 38.99
N VAL A 52 -3.30 11.61 37.73
CA VAL A 52 -2.71 10.61 36.87
C VAL A 52 -1.38 10.27 37.53
N ASP A 53 -1.19 9.00 37.87
CA ASP A 53 0.02 8.51 38.52
C ASP A 53 1.24 8.88 37.65
N GLU A 54 2.31 9.41 38.24
CA GLU A 54 3.52 9.82 37.49
C GLU A 54 4.09 8.64 36.69
N GLU A 55 3.93 7.40 37.20
CA GLU A 55 4.29 6.17 36.47
C GLU A 55 3.42 5.94 35.22
N MET A 56 2.15 6.34 35.26
CA MET A 56 1.24 6.24 34.11
C MET A 56 1.56 7.33 33.08
N GLU A 57 1.91 8.54 33.50
CA GLU A 57 2.39 9.58 32.58
C GLU A 57 3.71 9.18 31.93
N GLU A 58 4.68 8.66 32.68
CA GLU A 58 5.95 8.18 32.14
C GLU A 58 5.74 7.00 31.17
N SER A 59 4.87 6.04 31.51
CA SER A 59 4.50 4.93 30.62
C SER A 59 3.83 5.39 29.34
N ILE A 60 2.94 6.39 29.39
CA ILE A 60 2.27 6.96 28.21
C ILE A 60 3.30 7.69 27.33
N LEU A 61 4.22 8.45 27.93
CA LEU A 61 5.26 9.18 27.21
C LEU A 61 6.25 8.21 26.52
N VAL A 62 6.64 7.12 27.20
CA VAL A 62 7.51 6.08 26.62
C VAL A 62 6.81 5.35 25.46
N GLY A 63 5.53 4.98 25.62
CA GLY A 63 4.75 4.35 24.53
C GLY A 63 4.52 5.27 23.33
N SER A 64 4.27 6.55 23.59
CA SER A 64 4.13 7.59 22.56
C SER A 64 5.45 7.82 21.81
N ALA A 65 6.60 7.81 22.50
CA ALA A 65 7.91 7.91 21.86
C ALA A 65 8.24 6.68 21.02
N ALA A 66 7.93 5.47 21.50
CA ALA A 66 8.21 4.22 20.78
C ALA A 66 7.38 4.09 19.49
N THR A 67 6.10 4.44 19.53
CA THR A 67 5.23 4.40 18.34
C THR A 67 5.55 5.52 17.35
N GLN A 68 6.19 6.61 17.77
CA GLN A 68 6.51 7.76 16.91
C GLN A 68 7.98 7.83 16.48
N SER A 69 8.81 6.85 16.85
CA SER A 69 10.21 6.82 16.43
C SER A 69 10.35 6.87 14.91
N GLY A 70 11.51 7.32 14.42
CA GLY A 70 11.82 7.37 13.00
C GLY A 70 11.69 5.99 12.35
N SER A 71 12.18 4.94 13.00
CA SER A 71 12.02 3.55 12.53
C SER A 71 10.55 3.09 12.48
N ALA A 72 9.75 3.38 13.53
CA ALA A 72 8.34 3.04 13.56
C ALA A 72 7.55 3.77 12.46
N SER A 73 7.86 5.05 12.26
CA SER A 73 7.25 5.89 11.22
C SER A 73 7.62 5.41 9.82
N LEU A 74 8.90 5.14 9.56
CA LEU A 74 9.39 4.61 8.29
C LEU A 74 8.72 3.27 7.94
N ARG A 75 8.70 2.32 8.88
CA ARG A 75 8.06 1.02 8.66
C ARG A 75 6.58 1.18 8.33
N SER A 76 5.85 2.01 9.07
CA SER A 76 4.42 2.24 8.80
C SER A 76 4.16 2.91 7.45
N LEU A 77 5.01 3.86 7.04
CA LEU A 77 4.92 4.53 5.75
C LEU A 77 5.13 3.53 4.60
N LEU A 78 6.21 2.77 4.64
CA LEU A 78 6.49 1.74 3.63
C LEU A 78 5.40 0.67 3.60
N THR A 79 4.85 0.29 4.76
CA THR A 79 3.72 -0.65 4.84
C THR A 79 2.52 -0.12 4.08
N ALA A 80 2.13 1.13 4.32
CA ALA A 80 1.01 1.76 3.63
C ALA A 80 1.25 1.80 2.12
N GLN A 81 2.37 2.36 1.68
CA GLN A 81 2.62 2.58 0.26
C GLN A 81 2.77 1.28 -0.54
N LEU A 82 3.48 0.28 0.00
CA LEU A 82 3.66 -1.00 -0.69
C LEU A 82 2.37 -1.81 -0.74
N GLN A 83 1.59 -1.84 0.34
CA GLN A 83 0.31 -2.54 0.34
C GLN A 83 -0.73 -1.85 -0.57
N GLU A 84 -0.78 -0.52 -0.56
CA GLU A 84 -1.59 0.29 -1.49
C GLU A 84 -1.23 -0.03 -2.94
N HIS A 85 0.07 -0.12 -3.25
CA HIS A 85 0.56 -0.47 -4.58
C HIS A 85 -0.08 -1.77 -5.10
N VAL A 86 -0.20 -2.79 -4.24
CA VAL A 86 -0.80 -4.08 -4.61
C VAL A 86 -2.29 -3.94 -4.89
N TYR A 87 -3.05 -3.24 -4.04
CA TYR A 87 -4.48 -3.03 -4.30
C TYR A 87 -4.72 -2.22 -5.57
N LEU A 88 -3.97 -1.14 -5.79
CA LEU A 88 -4.07 -0.33 -6.99
C LEU A 88 -3.71 -1.13 -8.25
N ALA A 89 -2.68 -1.98 -8.18
CA ALA A 89 -2.32 -2.89 -9.26
C ALA A 89 -3.43 -3.92 -9.54
N GLY A 90 -4.02 -4.51 -8.49
CA GLY A 90 -5.16 -5.40 -8.62
C GLY A 90 -6.37 -4.73 -9.26
N ILE A 91 -6.68 -3.48 -8.88
CA ILE A 91 -7.76 -2.68 -9.50
C ILE A 91 -7.46 -2.39 -10.96
N ALA A 92 -6.20 -2.05 -11.31
CA ALA A 92 -5.80 -1.83 -12.70
C ALA A 92 -5.94 -3.11 -13.53
N VAL A 93 -5.45 -4.25 -13.05
CA VAL A 93 -5.60 -5.59 -13.69
C VAL A 93 -7.07 -5.94 -13.85
N PHE A 94 -7.88 -5.77 -12.80
CA PHE A 94 -9.32 -6.04 -12.85
C PHE A 94 -10.00 -5.20 -13.93
N ASN A 95 -9.70 -3.90 -14.01
CA ASN A 95 -10.25 -3.03 -15.04
C ASN A 95 -9.74 -3.39 -16.44
N ALA A 96 -8.47 -3.76 -16.60
CA ALA A 96 -7.94 -4.20 -17.90
C ALA A 96 -8.75 -5.38 -18.48
N VAL A 97 -9.19 -6.31 -17.62
CA VAL A 97 -9.96 -7.50 -18.03
C VAL A 97 -11.46 -7.23 -18.12
N ASN A 98 -12.04 -6.56 -17.11
CA ASN A 98 -13.48 -6.50 -16.90
C ASN A 98 -14.12 -5.14 -17.22
N ASN A 99 -13.34 -4.05 -17.23
CA ASN A 99 -13.82 -2.70 -17.51
C ASN A 99 -12.73 -1.84 -18.21
N PRO A 100 -12.33 -2.18 -19.46
CA PRO A 100 -11.20 -1.53 -20.12
C PRO A 100 -11.26 0.00 -20.19
N PRO A 101 -12.45 0.65 -20.36
CA PRO A 101 -12.54 2.11 -20.32
C PRO A 101 -12.07 2.75 -19.00
N ALA A 102 -12.04 2.01 -17.90
CA ALA A 102 -11.56 2.49 -16.59
C ALA A 102 -10.08 2.19 -16.32
N PHE A 103 -9.41 1.44 -17.20
CA PHE A 103 -8.02 1.03 -17.02
C PHE A 103 -7.06 2.22 -16.88
N ASP A 104 -7.14 3.19 -17.79
CA ASP A 104 -6.19 4.32 -17.81
C ASP A 104 -6.25 5.15 -16.53
N ALA A 105 -7.45 5.33 -15.96
CA ALA A 105 -7.62 6.03 -14.68
C ALA A 105 -7.03 5.24 -13.50
N ALA A 106 -7.23 3.92 -13.48
CA ALA A 106 -6.64 3.05 -12.48
C ALA A 106 -5.10 3.00 -12.59
N ALA A 107 -4.57 2.89 -13.80
CA ALA A 107 -3.13 2.90 -14.08
C ALA A 107 -2.48 4.22 -13.68
N THR A 108 -3.16 5.35 -13.91
CA THR A 108 -2.69 6.68 -13.45
C THR A 108 -2.60 6.74 -11.93
N THR A 109 -3.59 6.19 -11.22
CA THR A 109 -3.58 6.16 -9.75
C THR A 109 -2.47 5.27 -9.21
N LEU A 110 -2.26 4.10 -9.81
CA LEU A 110 -1.14 3.21 -9.51
C LEU A 110 0.22 3.88 -9.72
N ASP A 111 0.36 4.64 -10.81
CA ASP A 111 1.60 5.36 -11.09
C ASP A 111 1.85 6.52 -10.11
N GLN A 112 0.79 7.18 -9.62
CA GLN A 112 0.94 8.18 -8.56
C GLN A 112 1.52 7.57 -7.28
N ASN A 113 1.01 6.41 -6.84
CA ASN A 113 1.60 5.68 -5.71
C ASN A 113 3.07 5.29 -5.99
N SER A 114 3.41 4.93 -7.24
CA SER A 114 4.79 4.65 -7.64
C SER A 114 5.72 5.87 -7.50
N GLN A 115 5.21 7.06 -7.83
CA GLN A 115 5.91 8.33 -7.63
C GLN A 115 6.08 8.66 -6.13
N ASP A 116 5.07 8.37 -5.30
CA ASP A 116 5.13 8.60 -3.86
C ASP A 116 6.16 7.66 -3.18
N LEU A 117 6.24 6.40 -3.62
CA LEU A 117 7.30 5.46 -3.22
C LEU A 117 8.68 6.00 -3.63
N ALA A 118 8.83 6.45 -4.87
CA ALA A 118 10.09 7.02 -5.37
C ALA A 118 10.51 8.27 -4.59
N ALA A 119 9.56 9.14 -4.22
CA ALA A 119 9.82 10.31 -3.38
C ALA A 119 10.27 9.89 -1.97
N SER A 120 9.72 8.80 -1.44
CA SER A 120 10.14 8.25 -0.14
C SER A 120 11.57 7.72 -0.20
N ILE A 121 11.95 7.01 -1.27
CA ILE A 121 13.34 6.60 -1.52
C ILE A 121 14.26 7.81 -1.72
N ALA A 122 13.84 8.82 -2.47
CA ALA A 122 14.60 10.05 -2.67
C ALA A 122 14.86 10.78 -1.35
N SER A 123 13.91 10.78 -0.42
CA SER A 123 14.07 11.41 0.89
C SER A 123 15.20 10.80 1.73
N VAL A 124 15.56 9.53 1.46
CA VAL A 124 16.61 8.79 2.16
C VAL A 124 17.94 8.82 1.39
N TYR A 125 17.90 8.58 0.08
CA TYR A 125 19.09 8.35 -0.74
C TYR A 125 19.37 9.44 -1.78
N GLY A 126 18.55 10.49 -1.82
CA GLY A 126 18.63 11.62 -2.74
C GLY A 126 17.89 11.40 -4.07
N ASP A 127 17.62 12.49 -4.78
CA ASP A 127 16.84 12.51 -6.02
C ASP A 127 17.32 11.48 -7.09
N PRO A 128 18.64 11.31 -7.36
CA PRO A 128 19.09 10.32 -8.35
C PRO A 128 18.68 8.89 -8.00
N ALA A 129 18.63 8.54 -6.71
CA ALA A 129 18.19 7.22 -6.26
C ALA A 129 16.68 7.06 -6.43
N GLY A 130 15.89 8.09 -6.14
CA GLY A 130 14.44 8.08 -6.37
C GLY A 130 14.09 7.95 -7.86
N GLU A 131 14.80 8.65 -8.74
CA GLU A 131 14.62 8.54 -10.19
C GLU A 131 14.96 7.13 -10.70
N ALA A 132 16.09 6.57 -10.26
CA ALA A 132 16.50 5.21 -10.60
C ALA A 132 15.51 4.17 -10.09
N PHE A 133 15.04 4.32 -8.85
CA PHE A 133 13.99 3.49 -8.27
C PHE A 133 12.71 3.55 -9.11
N LEU A 134 12.22 4.75 -9.47
CA LEU A 134 10.98 4.91 -10.22
C LEU A 134 11.05 4.23 -11.60
N ALA A 135 12.19 4.34 -12.30
CA ALA A 135 12.40 3.70 -13.59
C ALA A 135 12.34 2.17 -13.48
N LEU A 136 13.03 1.60 -12.49
CA LEU A 136 12.98 0.16 -12.21
C LEU A 136 11.57 -0.27 -11.79
N TRP A 137 10.95 0.45 -10.85
CA TRP A 137 9.61 0.16 -10.32
C TRP A 137 8.52 0.21 -11.40
N ARG A 138 8.60 1.07 -12.39
CA ARG A 138 7.63 1.05 -13.50
C ARG A 138 7.78 -0.19 -14.39
N THR A 139 8.96 -0.80 -14.41
CA THR A 139 9.25 -1.96 -15.26
C THR A 139 8.51 -3.22 -14.78
N HIS A 140 8.45 -3.48 -13.46
CA HIS A 140 7.73 -4.67 -12.96
C HIS A 140 6.22 -4.60 -13.18
N ILE A 141 5.64 -3.39 -13.09
CA ILE A 141 4.22 -3.16 -13.39
C ILE A 141 3.94 -3.57 -14.83
N GLY A 142 4.82 -3.20 -15.77
CA GLY A 142 4.75 -3.60 -17.17
C GLY A 142 4.68 -5.12 -17.34
N PHE A 143 5.54 -5.86 -16.66
CA PHE A 143 5.54 -7.33 -16.75
C PHE A 143 4.24 -7.97 -16.22
N PHE A 144 3.62 -7.43 -15.16
CA PHE A 144 2.31 -7.93 -14.71
C PHE A 144 1.19 -7.62 -15.71
N VAL A 145 1.23 -6.46 -16.38
CA VAL A 145 0.29 -6.10 -17.46
C VAL A 145 0.48 -7.03 -18.68
N ASP A 146 1.73 -7.29 -19.06
CA ASP A 146 2.07 -8.21 -20.16
C ASP A 146 1.58 -9.62 -19.84
N TYR A 147 1.83 -10.12 -18.62
CA TYR A 147 1.33 -11.40 -18.16
C TYR A 147 -0.20 -11.47 -18.20
N THR A 148 -0.88 -10.42 -17.71
CA THR A 148 -2.35 -10.33 -17.73
C THR A 148 -2.89 -10.41 -19.16
N THR A 149 -2.30 -9.65 -20.07
CA THR A 149 -2.70 -9.61 -21.49
C THR A 149 -2.45 -10.96 -22.17
N ALA A 150 -1.30 -11.57 -21.92
CA ALA A 150 -0.94 -12.88 -22.46
C ALA A 150 -1.85 -13.99 -21.91
N ARG A 151 -2.20 -13.96 -20.62
CA ARG A 151 -3.19 -14.86 -20.02
C ARG A 151 -4.56 -14.72 -20.66
N ALA A 152 -5.06 -13.49 -20.81
CA ALA A 152 -6.36 -13.24 -21.44
C ALA A 152 -6.40 -13.67 -22.91
N ALA A 153 -5.26 -13.63 -23.62
CA ALA A 153 -5.12 -14.07 -25.00
C ALA A 153 -4.83 -15.57 -25.16
N GLY A 154 -4.53 -16.29 -24.08
CA GLY A 154 -4.04 -17.68 -24.15
C GLY A 154 -2.65 -17.81 -24.78
N ASP A 155 -1.85 -16.75 -24.75
CA ASP A 155 -0.48 -16.72 -25.27
C ASP A 155 0.51 -17.24 -24.22
N GLN A 156 0.89 -18.52 -24.33
CA GLN A 156 1.85 -19.12 -23.41
C GLN A 156 3.24 -18.49 -23.52
N ALA A 157 3.68 -18.12 -24.72
CA ALA A 157 5.01 -17.55 -24.91
C ALA A 157 5.11 -16.16 -24.27
N GLY A 158 4.07 -15.34 -24.39
CA GLY A 158 3.97 -14.06 -23.71
C GLY A 158 3.94 -14.20 -22.18
N GLN A 159 3.23 -15.21 -21.66
CA GLN A 159 3.21 -15.49 -20.21
C GLN A 159 4.60 -15.87 -19.69
N ASP A 160 5.31 -16.74 -20.40
CA ASP A 160 6.65 -17.19 -20.01
C ASP A 160 7.66 -16.05 -20.10
N ALA A 161 7.55 -15.21 -21.12
CA ALA A 161 8.41 -14.02 -21.28
C ALA A 161 8.20 -13.01 -20.13
N ALA A 162 6.96 -12.73 -19.74
CA ALA A 162 6.68 -11.83 -18.61
C ALA A 162 7.19 -12.39 -17.27
N LYS A 163 7.09 -13.71 -17.06
CA LYS A 163 7.65 -14.39 -15.88
C LYS A 163 9.18 -14.30 -15.83
N GLU A 164 9.84 -14.50 -16.96
CA GLU A 164 11.30 -14.34 -17.07
C GLU A 164 11.71 -12.88 -16.80
N GLY A 165 10.99 -11.91 -17.36
CA GLY A 165 11.21 -10.50 -17.08
C GLY A 165 11.09 -10.14 -15.59
N LEU A 166 10.16 -10.76 -14.85
CA LEU A 166 10.04 -10.59 -13.40
C LEU A 166 11.14 -11.32 -12.60
N ILE A 167 11.76 -12.36 -13.15
CA ILE A 167 12.97 -12.97 -12.57
C ILE A 167 14.14 -11.98 -12.72
N GLU A 168 14.39 -11.49 -13.94
CA GLU A 168 15.45 -10.51 -14.22
C GLU A 168 15.26 -9.20 -13.44
N TYR A 169 14.03 -8.69 -13.38
CA TYR A 169 13.70 -7.49 -12.59
C TYR A 169 14.09 -7.64 -11.13
N ARG A 170 13.82 -8.80 -10.49
CA ARG A 170 14.18 -9.00 -9.08
C ARG A 170 15.69 -8.96 -8.88
N GLU A 171 16.45 -9.50 -9.83
CA GLU A 171 17.92 -9.42 -9.80
C GLU A 171 18.42 -7.98 -9.91
N ASP A 172 17.88 -7.21 -10.86
CA ASP A 172 18.25 -5.80 -11.06
C ASP A 172 17.82 -4.91 -9.88
N PHE A 173 16.60 -5.13 -9.38
CA PHE A 173 16.07 -4.41 -8.23
C PHE A 173 16.84 -4.74 -6.95
N GLY A 174 17.16 -6.02 -6.71
CA GLY A 174 18.01 -6.44 -5.60
C GLY A 174 19.41 -5.81 -5.66
N ALA A 175 20.02 -5.76 -6.85
CA ALA A 175 21.32 -5.11 -7.04
C ALA A 175 21.25 -3.60 -6.79
N PHE A 176 20.18 -2.93 -7.23
CA PHE A 176 19.93 -1.52 -6.94
C PHE A 176 19.82 -1.27 -5.43
N ILE A 177 18.99 -2.05 -4.73
CA ILE A 177 18.81 -1.92 -3.28
C ILE A 177 20.12 -2.14 -2.52
N GLU A 178 20.87 -3.20 -2.85
CA GLU A 178 22.17 -3.47 -2.22
C GLU A 178 23.17 -2.33 -2.46
N SER A 179 23.17 -1.74 -3.65
CA SER A 179 24.05 -0.61 -3.99
C SER A 179 23.76 0.64 -3.16
N ALA A 180 22.49 0.86 -2.78
CA ALA A 180 22.07 1.96 -1.92
C ALA A 180 22.29 1.61 -0.43
N ASN A 181 22.05 0.35 -0.06
CA ASN A 181 22.10 -0.13 1.32
C ASN A 181 22.75 -1.53 1.43
N PRO A 182 24.01 -1.63 1.89
CA PRO A 182 24.71 -2.91 2.00
C PRO A 182 24.16 -3.82 3.11
N ASN A 183 23.23 -3.34 3.96
CA ASN A 183 22.52 -4.18 4.94
C ASN A 183 21.34 -4.93 4.33
N LEU A 184 21.04 -4.70 3.06
CA LEU A 184 20.02 -5.40 2.28
C LEU A 184 20.72 -6.12 1.11
N PRO A 185 21.35 -7.29 1.36
CA PRO A 185 22.06 -8.03 0.32
C PRO A 185 21.14 -8.37 -0.84
N LYS A 186 21.66 -8.32 -2.06
CA LYS A 186 20.90 -8.56 -3.27
C LYS A 186 20.08 -9.85 -3.20
N GLU A 187 20.72 -10.95 -2.82
CA GLU A 187 20.08 -12.27 -2.78
C GLU A 187 18.92 -12.33 -1.78
N ALA A 188 19.04 -11.62 -0.65
CA ALA A 188 17.97 -11.53 0.33
C ALA A 188 16.77 -10.74 -0.21
N VAL A 189 17.00 -9.66 -0.97
CA VAL A 189 15.93 -8.88 -1.61
C VAL A 189 15.22 -9.71 -2.69
N VAL A 190 15.97 -10.46 -3.50
CA VAL A 190 15.41 -11.36 -4.53
C VAL A 190 14.49 -12.42 -3.90
N GLU A 191 14.95 -13.04 -2.82
CA GLU A 191 14.19 -14.06 -2.08
C GLU A 191 12.93 -13.48 -1.42
N GLU A 192 13.05 -12.32 -0.77
CA GLU A 192 11.95 -11.62 -0.10
C GLU A 192 10.80 -11.26 -1.06
N LEU A 193 11.12 -10.91 -2.32
CA LEU A 193 10.10 -10.53 -3.31
C LEU A 193 9.42 -11.72 -4.00
N GLN A 194 9.95 -12.95 -3.87
CA GLN A 194 9.39 -14.10 -4.55
C GLN A 194 7.94 -14.43 -4.13
N PRO A 195 7.58 -14.47 -2.84
CA PRO A 195 6.19 -14.71 -2.43
C PRO A 195 5.21 -13.67 -2.98
N HIS A 196 5.64 -12.40 -3.07
CA HIS A 196 4.84 -11.33 -3.66
C HIS A 196 4.54 -11.59 -5.13
N VAL A 197 5.57 -11.87 -5.94
CA VAL A 197 5.38 -12.16 -7.37
C VAL A 197 4.42 -13.33 -7.58
N MET A 198 4.58 -14.41 -6.81
CA MET A 198 3.73 -15.61 -6.93
C MET A 198 2.28 -15.34 -6.56
N THR A 199 2.03 -14.56 -5.51
CA THR A 199 0.68 -14.24 -5.05
C THR A 199 -0.03 -13.25 -5.98
N VAL A 200 0.70 -12.29 -6.57
CA VAL A 200 0.15 -11.40 -7.60
C VAL A 200 -0.23 -12.19 -8.87
N PHE A 201 0.59 -13.15 -9.31
CA PHE A 201 0.21 -14.01 -10.42
C PHE A 201 -1.07 -14.80 -10.13
N ALA A 202 -1.20 -15.34 -8.91
CA ALA A 202 -2.42 -16.05 -8.51
C ALA A 202 -3.67 -15.13 -8.56
N ALA A 203 -3.54 -13.87 -8.14
CA ALA A 203 -4.63 -12.90 -8.24
C ALA A 203 -4.97 -12.56 -9.69
N ILE A 204 -3.96 -12.34 -10.55
CA ILE A 204 -4.17 -12.10 -12.00
C ILE A 204 -4.88 -13.29 -12.64
N ASP A 205 -4.42 -14.50 -12.35
CA ASP A 205 -4.99 -15.73 -12.88
C ASP A 205 -6.49 -15.84 -12.55
N ALA A 206 -6.86 -15.60 -11.29
CA ALA A 206 -8.26 -15.61 -10.85
C ALA A 206 -9.10 -14.52 -11.54
N VAL A 207 -8.55 -13.31 -11.72
CA VAL A 207 -9.25 -12.25 -12.47
C VAL A 207 -9.51 -12.66 -13.91
N VAL A 208 -8.52 -13.22 -14.60
CA VAL A 208 -8.64 -13.65 -16.00
C VAL A 208 -9.61 -14.82 -16.16
N ASP A 209 -9.58 -15.77 -15.22
CA ASP A 209 -10.43 -16.94 -15.25
C ASP A 209 -11.87 -16.63 -14.78
N GLY A 210 -12.08 -15.45 -14.18
CA GLY A 210 -13.37 -14.99 -13.68
C GLY A 210 -13.76 -15.65 -12.35
N ASP A 211 -12.77 -16.06 -11.57
CA ASP A 211 -12.97 -16.74 -10.29
C ASP A 211 -13.40 -15.72 -9.21
N ALA A 212 -14.42 -16.09 -8.45
CA ALA A 212 -14.98 -15.21 -7.42
C ALA A 212 -13.97 -14.88 -6.31
N ASP A 213 -12.96 -15.73 -6.07
CA ASP A 213 -11.94 -15.56 -5.03
C ASP A 213 -10.78 -14.63 -5.45
N ALA A 214 -10.88 -13.95 -6.60
CA ALA A 214 -9.84 -13.01 -7.07
C ALA A 214 -9.46 -11.96 -6.02
N PHE A 215 -10.44 -11.44 -5.26
CA PHE A 215 -10.20 -10.45 -4.20
C PHE A 215 -9.57 -11.06 -2.94
N ASP A 216 -9.87 -12.31 -2.62
CA ASP A 216 -9.17 -13.03 -1.55
C ASP A 216 -7.70 -13.22 -1.90
N LYS A 217 -7.40 -13.60 -3.15
CA LYS A 217 -6.02 -13.73 -3.64
C LYS A 217 -5.29 -12.38 -3.66
N LEU A 218 -6.01 -11.30 -4.01
CA LEU A 218 -5.46 -9.95 -3.94
C LEU A 218 -5.11 -9.55 -2.50
N LYS A 219 -5.99 -9.83 -1.53
CA LYS A 219 -5.70 -9.66 -0.09
C LYS A 219 -4.46 -10.45 0.33
N VAL A 220 -4.33 -11.71 -0.09
CA VAL A 220 -3.12 -12.51 0.19
C VAL A 220 -1.87 -11.84 -0.37
N ALA A 221 -1.91 -11.34 -1.61
CA ALA A 221 -0.78 -10.64 -2.23
C ALA A 221 -0.42 -9.34 -1.50
N ALA A 222 -1.42 -8.56 -1.10
CA ALA A 222 -1.23 -7.31 -0.35
C ALA A 222 -0.61 -7.57 1.03
N ASN A 223 -1.02 -8.67 1.69
CA ASN A 223 -0.52 -9.06 3.01
C ASN A 223 0.94 -9.57 3.04
N VAL A 224 1.59 -9.74 1.88
CA VAL A 224 3.05 -9.97 1.83
C VAL A 224 3.82 -8.68 2.15
N MET A 225 3.29 -7.52 1.75
CA MET A 225 4.01 -6.24 1.77
C MET A 225 4.42 -5.69 3.14
N PRO A 226 3.67 -5.90 4.24
CA PRO A 226 4.12 -5.48 5.57
C PRO A 226 5.47 -6.09 5.99
N ASN A 227 5.76 -7.34 5.60
CA ASN A 227 7.05 -7.97 5.89
C ASN A 227 8.17 -7.36 5.05
N THR A 228 7.92 -7.11 3.76
CA THR A 228 8.87 -6.42 2.89
C THR A 228 9.17 -5.01 3.41
N ALA A 229 8.14 -4.29 3.90
CA ALA A 229 8.31 -2.99 4.55
C ALA A 229 9.17 -3.08 5.82
N ALA A 230 8.98 -4.13 6.64
CA ALA A 230 9.80 -4.37 7.83
C ALA A 230 11.27 -4.62 7.47
N THR A 231 11.54 -5.44 6.45
CA THR A 231 12.89 -5.72 5.93
C THR A 231 13.58 -4.44 5.44
N LEU A 232 12.91 -3.66 4.58
CA LEU A 232 13.45 -2.40 4.06
C LEU A 232 13.71 -1.38 5.17
N ALA A 233 12.74 -1.20 6.09
CA ALA A 233 12.89 -0.29 7.22
C ALA A 233 14.05 -0.73 8.15
N GLY A 234 14.21 -2.03 8.38
CA GLY A 234 15.34 -2.59 9.14
C GLY A 234 16.69 -2.26 8.53
N GLY A 235 16.85 -2.46 7.23
CA GLY A 235 18.07 -2.12 6.50
C GLY A 235 18.37 -0.62 6.54
N ILE A 236 17.37 0.22 6.29
CA ILE A 236 17.51 1.69 6.28
C ILE A 236 17.88 2.20 7.68
N ALA A 237 17.17 1.74 8.73
CA ALA A 237 17.44 2.14 10.10
C ALA A 237 18.84 1.71 10.55
N THR A 238 19.30 0.53 10.14
CA THR A 238 20.68 0.06 10.42
C THR A 238 21.73 0.97 9.77
N GLN A 239 21.48 1.45 8.55
CA GLN A 239 22.41 2.33 7.84
C GLN A 239 22.38 3.77 8.37
N MET A 240 21.23 4.25 8.85
CA MET A 240 20.99 5.64 9.25
C MET A 240 20.32 5.75 10.63
N PRO A 241 20.96 5.26 11.71
CA PRO A 241 20.33 5.15 13.03
C PRO A 241 20.03 6.49 13.70
N GLU A 242 20.75 7.56 13.33
CA GLU A 242 20.51 8.92 13.85
C GLU A 242 19.23 9.55 13.27
N THR A 243 18.87 9.19 12.04
CA THR A 243 17.64 9.68 11.37
C THR A 243 16.44 8.80 11.70
N PHE A 244 16.66 7.48 11.75
CA PHE A 244 15.62 6.49 12.00
C PHE A 244 15.86 5.82 13.35
N ASP A 245 15.64 6.59 14.41
CA ASP A 245 15.79 6.11 15.78
C ASP A 245 14.73 5.07 16.16
N GLY A 246 15.00 4.36 17.26
CA GLY A 246 14.19 3.23 17.72
C GLY A 246 14.49 1.93 16.97
N ASP A 247 13.58 0.97 17.11
CA ASP A 247 13.72 -0.36 16.51
C ASP A 247 12.51 -0.66 15.61
N PRO A 248 12.72 -0.85 14.29
CA PRO A 248 11.64 -1.15 13.36
C PRO A 248 11.01 -2.53 13.65
N ALA A 249 11.67 -3.42 14.40
CA ALA A 249 11.16 -4.72 14.84
C ALA A 249 10.61 -4.71 16.28
N SER A 250 10.49 -3.55 16.93
CA SER A 250 9.86 -3.47 18.25
C SER A 250 8.36 -3.76 18.17
N ALA A 251 7.78 -4.22 19.29
CA ALA A 251 6.34 -4.46 19.40
C ALA A 251 5.49 -3.20 19.08
N ALA A 252 6.02 -1.99 19.37
CA ALA A 252 5.36 -0.73 19.03
C ALA A 252 5.36 -0.48 17.51
N SER A 253 6.50 -0.70 16.85
CA SER A 253 6.63 -0.62 15.38
C SER A 253 5.78 -1.67 14.68
N ASP A 254 5.76 -2.91 15.19
CA ASP A 254 4.90 -4.00 14.73
C ASP A 254 3.43 -3.63 14.80
N LEU A 255 2.95 -3.20 15.98
CA LEU A 255 1.55 -2.84 16.19
C LEU A 255 1.13 -1.67 15.29
N ARG A 256 1.98 -0.64 15.17
CA ARG A 256 1.70 0.51 14.29
C ARG A 256 1.60 0.07 12.82
N SER A 257 2.57 -0.70 12.33
CA SER A 257 2.57 -1.22 10.95
C SER A 257 1.37 -2.14 10.69
N LEU A 258 1.02 -3.03 11.62
CA LEU A 258 -0.14 -3.92 11.54
C LEU A 258 -1.44 -3.13 11.42
N LEU A 259 -1.68 -2.17 12.31
CA LEU A 259 -2.90 -1.35 12.27
C LEU A 259 -2.96 -0.50 11.01
N THR A 260 -1.82 0.05 10.54
CA THR A 260 -1.73 0.73 9.25
C THR A 260 -2.18 -0.18 8.10
N ALA A 261 -1.65 -1.40 8.02
CA ALA A 261 -2.01 -2.35 6.98
C ALA A 261 -3.50 -2.76 7.02
N GLN A 262 -4.02 -3.06 8.21
CA GLN A 262 -5.40 -3.54 8.35
C GLN A 262 -6.44 -2.45 8.09
N LEU A 263 -6.23 -1.23 8.57
CA LEU A 263 -7.15 -0.11 8.36
C LEU A 263 -7.15 0.33 6.89
N GLN A 264 -5.99 0.33 6.23
CA GLN A 264 -5.90 0.63 4.80
C GLN A 264 -6.57 -0.45 3.97
N GLU A 265 -6.28 -1.73 4.25
CA GLU A 265 -6.95 -2.87 3.63
C GLU A 265 -8.48 -2.77 3.76
N HIS A 266 -8.99 -2.37 4.93
CA HIS A 266 -10.42 -2.19 5.15
C HIS A 266 -11.06 -1.24 4.14
N VAL A 267 -10.40 -0.10 3.88
CA VAL A 267 -10.91 0.92 2.94
C VAL A 267 -10.90 0.40 1.51
N TYR A 268 -9.84 -0.30 1.09
CA TYR A 268 -9.79 -0.92 -0.25
C TYR A 268 -10.86 -2.00 -0.42
N LEU A 269 -10.99 -2.92 0.55
CA LEU A 269 -11.97 -3.99 0.51
C LEU A 269 -13.41 -3.45 0.56
N ALA A 270 -13.66 -2.40 1.34
CA ALA A 270 -14.96 -1.72 1.36
C ALA A 270 -15.28 -1.10 -0.01
N GLY A 271 -14.32 -0.42 -0.63
CA GLY A 271 -14.46 0.11 -1.98
C GLY A 271 -14.75 -0.99 -3.02
N ILE A 272 -14.03 -2.10 -2.94
CA ILE A 272 -14.22 -3.27 -3.82
C ILE A 272 -15.59 -3.91 -3.62
N ALA A 273 -16.07 -4.05 -2.37
CA ALA A 273 -17.39 -4.58 -2.07
C ALA A 273 -18.51 -3.65 -2.60
N VAL A 274 -18.39 -2.34 -2.39
CA VAL A 274 -19.32 -1.34 -2.92
C VAL A 274 -19.36 -1.37 -4.45
N TYR A 275 -18.19 -1.42 -5.10
CA TYR A 275 -18.11 -1.55 -6.55
C TYR A 275 -18.75 -2.85 -7.05
N SER A 276 -18.43 -3.96 -6.40
CA SER A 276 -18.97 -5.28 -6.77
C SER A 276 -20.49 -5.33 -6.64
N ALA A 277 -21.06 -4.71 -5.60
CA ALA A 277 -22.50 -4.65 -5.40
C ALA A 277 -23.27 -4.00 -6.57
N VAL A 278 -22.64 -3.05 -7.29
CA VAL A 278 -23.30 -2.26 -8.33
C VAL A 278 -22.87 -2.62 -9.75
N ALA A 279 -21.60 -2.96 -9.94
CA ALA A 279 -20.98 -3.09 -11.27
C ALA A 279 -20.47 -4.51 -11.57
N ALA A 280 -20.24 -5.34 -10.55
CA ALA A 280 -19.72 -6.69 -10.70
C ALA A 280 -20.35 -7.68 -9.69
N PRO A 281 -21.68 -7.87 -9.72
CA PRO A 281 -22.41 -8.57 -8.66
C PRO A 281 -22.00 -10.05 -8.49
N ASP A 282 -21.44 -10.67 -9.53
CA ASP A 282 -20.90 -12.03 -9.47
C ASP A 282 -19.71 -12.15 -8.48
N PHE A 283 -19.05 -11.04 -8.13
CA PHE A 283 -17.96 -10.98 -7.15
C PHE A 283 -18.39 -10.46 -5.78
N PHE A 284 -19.63 -10.01 -5.61
CA PHE A 284 -20.06 -9.30 -4.39
C PHE A 284 -19.92 -10.15 -3.13
N ASP A 285 -20.43 -11.38 -3.14
CA ASP A 285 -20.41 -12.25 -1.95
C ASP A 285 -18.96 -12.54 -1.50
N ALA A 286 -18.05 -12.75 -2.44
CA ALA A 286 -16.63 -12.96 -2.14
C ALA A 286 -16.00 -11.67 -1.59
N ALA A 287 -16.16 -10.53 -2.26
CA ALA A 287 -15.63 -9.25 -1.80
C ALA A 287 -16.14 -8.84 -0.41
N ALA A 288 -17.43 -9.06 -0.14
CA ALA A 288 -18.04 -8.81 1.17
C ALA A 288 -17.49 -9.76 2.24
N GLY A 289 -17.26 -11.04 1.89
CA GLY A 289 -16.60 -12.00 2.77
C GLY A 289 -15.15 -11.62 3.09
N THR A 290 -14.37 -11.17 2.11
CA THR A 290 -13.00 -10.67 2.32
C THR A 290 -12.97 -9.45 3.24
N LEU A 291 -13.92 -8.52 3.05
CA LEU A 291 -14.08 -7.34 3.92
C LEU A 291 -14.43 -7.74 5.35
N ASP A 292 -15.39 -8.66 5.53
CA ASP A 292 -15.78 -9.17 6.85
C ASP A 292 -14.60 -9.85 7.56
N GLN A 293 -13.79 -10.63 6.83
CA GLN A 293 -12.58 -11.23 7.39
C GLN A 293 -11.58 -10.15 7.87
N ASN A 294 -11.40 -9.06 7.13
CA ASN A 294 -10.56 -7.95 7.59
C ASN A 294 -11.14 -7.25 8.84
N SER A 295 -12.47 -7.13 8.97
CA SER A 295 -13.11 -6.65 10.20
C SER A 295 -12.80 -7.57 11.39
N GLN A 296 -12.81 -8.89 11.19
CA GLN A 296 -12.41 -9.86 12.22
C GLN A 296 -10.92 -9.74 12.57
N ASP A 297 -10.06 -9.54 11.57
CA ASP A 297 -8.62 -9.33 11.78
C ASP A 297 -8.36 -8.05 12.61
N LEU A 298 -9.10 -6.96 12.35
CA LEU A 298 -9.06 -5.73 13.15
C LEU A 298 -9.55 -5.95 14.58
N ALA A 299 -10.68 -6.65 14.75
CA ALA A 299 -11.20 -6.98 16.06
C ALA A 299 -10.20 -7.80 16.90
N ALA A 300 -9.49 -8.74 16.27
CA ALA A 300 -8.43 -9.52 16.90
C ALA A 300 -7.24 -8.62 17.32
N SER A 301 -6.84 -7.66 16.49
CA SER A 301 -5.80 -6.68 16.84
C SER A 301 -6.22 -5.83 18.04
N ILE A 302 -7.48 -5.36 18.08
CA ILE A 302 -8.02 -4.61 19.24
C ILE A 302 -8.05 -5.49 20.50
N ALA A 303 -8.50 -6.74 20.40
CA ALA A 303 -8.51 -7.68 21.52
C ALA A 303 -7.10 -7.94 22.06
N SER A 304 -6.08 -8.00 21.19
CA SER A 304 -4.69 -8.24 21.62
C SER A 304 -4.15 -7.14 22.54
N VAL A 305 -4.68 -5.91 22.44
CA VAL A 305 -4.25 -4.75 23.22
C VAL A 305 -5.17 -4.51 24.42
N TYR A 306 -6.48 -4.59 24.22
CA TYR A 306 -7.50 -4.17 25.19
C TYR A 306 -8.29 -5.33 25.82
N GLY A 307 -8.01 -6.57 25.43
CA GLY A 307 -8.68 -7.79 25.87
C GLY A 307 -9.92 -8.15 25.04
N ASP A 308 -10.35 -9.42 25.14
CA ASP A 308 -11.45 -10.00 24.36
C ASP A 308 -12.73 -9.14 24.32
N PRO A 309 -13.21 -8.53 25.45
CA PRO A 309 -14.43 -7.72 25.42
C PRO A 309 -14.35 -6.50 24.49
N ALA A 310 -13.14 -5.93 24.31
CA ALA A 310 -12.95 -4.79 23.41
C ALA A 310 -12.98 -5.23 21.93
N GLY A 311 -12.43 -6.41 21.62
CA GLY A 311 -12.53 -6.98 20.28
C GLY A 311 -13.96 -7.38 19.92
N GLU A 312 -14.69 -7.99 20.85
CA GLU A 312 -16.11 -8.32 20.66
C GLU A 312 -16.97 -7.06 20.43
N ALA A 313 -16.65 -5.95 21.09
CA ALA A 313 -17.36 -4.68 20.92
C ALA A 313 -17.03 -3.94 19.61
N PHE A 314 -15.96 -4.34 18.91
CA PHE A 314 -15.55 -3.73 17.65
C PHE A 314 -16.38 -4.23 16.45
N LEU A 315 -16.85 -5.48 16.50
CA LEU A 315 -17.65 -6.14 15.45
C LEU A 315 -19.14 -5.75 15.53
#